data_AF-A0A428X1N5-F1
#
_entry.id   AF-A0A428X1N5-F1
#
_cell.length_a   1.000
_cell.length_b   1.000
_cell.length_c   1.000
_cell.angle_alpha   90.00
_cell.angle_beta   90.00
_cell.angle_gamma   90.00
#
_symmetry.space_group_name_H-M   'P 1'
#
loop_
_entity.id
_entity.type
_entity.pdbx_description
1 polymer ?
#
loop_
_entity_poly.entity_id
_entity_poly.type
_entity_poly.pdbx_seq_one_letter_code
_entity_poly.pdbx_strand_id
1 'polypeptide(L)'
;MTLIHRLSLAHRRPLTAAAAIALTFTLAGLSATPAAADTPGQCTFPGKPYEGRPWALQRVLLDELWKQSTGEGVRVAVIDTGVDARHPQLRDAVDAGSGRNLLPKDLEDENGNKLERGKENGTTDTVGHGTKVAGIIAARPAKGTGFVGLAPDATIIPIQQNDAEGHGTAATLAAAIAHAVAEKADVINISQDTADAVEPDPALKQAIDAALARDVVVVASAGNDGLGGDDKKTYPASYPGVLAVASSDRNNERAPFSQSGDFVGIAAPGVDMISTVPGGGHCADNGTSFSAPYVAAIAALVKGKHPDWEQEEIIAQLQQTAERSVAGRDRLVGWGVVDPVRALTEDDAPVREPRAREGLTRAEAPTPAELHLGETPEERNVRLATYVLVGGGVLVASISGGAVALRDWRRRAGNRAASGAED
;
A
#
# COMPACT_ATOMS: atom_id res chain seq x y z
N MET A 1 65.61 -12.06 -34.10
CA MET A 1 66.45 -12.95 -34.93
C MET A 1 65.60 -14.13 -35.35
N THR A 2 65.46 -14.31 -36.67
CA THR A 2 65.24 -15.58 -37.41
C THR A 2 64.17 -16.55 -36.88
N LEU A 3 63.16 -16.99 -37.66
CA LEU A 3 63.33 -17.62 -38.97
C LEU A 3 61.96 -17.75 -39.67
N ILE A 4 61.96 -17.44 -40.98
CA ILE A 4 60.90 -17.75 -41.96
C ILE A 4 61.28 -19.08 -42.63
N HIS A 5 60.34 -20.02 -42.83
CA HIS A 5 60.19 -20.88 -44.03
C HIS A 5 58.90 -21.74 -43.92
N ARG A 6 57.88 -21.57 -44.79
CA ARG A 6 57.73 -22.05 -46.19
C ARG A 6 57.69 -23.58 -46.29
N LEU A 7 56.55 -24.19 -46.64
CA LEU A 7 56.12 -24.72 -47.97
C LEU A 7 55.53 -26.14 -47.67
N SER A 8 54.56 -26.77 -48.33
CA SER A 8 53.75 -26.54 -49.53
C SER A 8 52.82 -27.76 -49.72
N LEU A 9 51.81 -27.60 -50.60
CA LEU A 9 51.09 -28.62 -51.39
C LEU A 9 50.02 -29.47 -50.67
N ALA A 10 48.73 -29.19 -50.91
CA ALA A 10 47.89 -29.72 -52.01
C ALA A 10 47.17 -31.02 -51.58
N HIS A 11 45.87 -31.24 -51.74
CA HIS A 11 45.01 -30.96 -52.88
C HIS A 11 43.54 -31.33 -52.53
N ARG A 12 42.59 -30.90 -53.38
CA ARG A 12 41.21 -31.40 -53.60
C ARG A 12 40.04 -30.68 -52.88
N ARG A 13 39.43 -29.76 -53.63
CA ARG A 13 37.99 -29.42 -53.64
C ARG A 13 37.16 -30.65 -54.11
N PRO A 14 35.82 -30.74 -53.92
CA PRO A 14 34.88 -29.61 -53.98
C PRO A 14 33.59 -29.64 -53.10
N LEU A 15 32.98 -28.44 -53.04
CA LEU A 15 31.55 -28.11 -53.08
C LEU A 15 30.58 -28.86 -52.15
N THR A 16 30.09 -28.16 -51.12
CA THR A 16 28.68 -28.21 -50.73
C THR A 16 28.22 -26.80 -50.36
N ALA A 17 27.05 -26.44 -50.90
CA ALA A 17 26.42 -25.13 -50.80
C ALA A 17 25.86 -24.87 -49.40
N ALA A 18 26.11 -23.68 -48.86
CA ALA A 18 25.41 -23.17 -47.69
C ALA A 18 24.45 -22.06 -48.15
N ALA A 19 23.16 -22.40 -48.25
CA ALA A 19 22.08 -21.44 -48.37
C ALA A 19 21.76 -20.91 -46.96
N ALA A 20 21.96 -19.61 -46.73
CA ALA A 20 21.51 -18.94 -45.52
C ALA A 20 19.99 -18.75 -45.59
N ILE A 21 19.24 -19.48 -44.76
CA ILE A 21 17.81 -19.24 -44.54
C ILE A 21 17.70 -18.14 -43.50
N ALA A 22 17.32 -16.94 -43.93
CA ALA A 22 16.84 -15.89 -43.04
C ALA A 22 15.41 -16.20 -42.63
N LEU A 23 15.19 -16.62 -41.39
CA LEU A 23 13.85 -16.71 -40.80
C LEU A 23 13.42 -15.30 -40.35
N THR A 24 12.53 -14.68 -41.11
CA THR A 24 11.77 -13.51 -40.67
C THR A 24 10.71 -13.94 -39.66
N PHE A 25 10.95 -13.69 -38.37
CA PHE A 25 9.90 -13.72 -37.36
C PHE A 25 9.06 -12.42 -37.47
N THR A 26 7.89 -12.53 -38.08
CA THR A 26 6.82 -11.53 -37.92
C THR A 26 6.20 -11.69 -36.54
N LEU A 27 6.70 -10.95 -35.54
CA LEU A 27 5.94 -10.68 -34.33
C LEU A 27 4.81 -9.71 -34.70
N ALA A 28 3.58 -10.22 -34.76
CA ALA A 28 2.39 -9.39 -34.74
C ALA A 28 2.36 -8.67 -33.39
N GLY A 29 2.68 -7.38 -33.39
CA GLY A 29 2.60 -6.54 -32.21
C GLY A 29 1.14 -6.39 -31.78
N LEU A 30 0.76 -7.09 -30.71
CA LEU A 30 -0.20 -6.50 -29.78
C LEU A 30 0.58 -5.49 -28.96
N SER A 31 0.55 -4.25 -29.42
CA SER A 31 0.87 -3.10 -28.57
C SER A 31 -0.18 -3.07 -27.46
N ALA A 32 0.12 -3.72 -26.33
CA ALA A 32 -0.51 -3.31 -25.08
C ALA A 32 -0.12 -1.84 -24.92
N THR A 33 -1.07 -0.94 -25.19
CA THR A 33 -0.92 0.46 -24.82
C THR A 33 -0.59 0.46 -23.33
N PRO A 34 0.58 0.95 -22.89
CA PRO A 34 0.75 1.22 -21.48
C PRO A 34 -0.42 2.13 -21.12
N ALA A 35 -1.24 1.73 -20.15
CA ALA A 35 -2.17 2.66 -19.52
C ALA A 35 -1.30 3.83 -19.11
N ALA A 36 -1.47 4.98 -19.77
CA ALA A 36 -0.77 6.19 -19.42
C ALA A 36 -1.18 6.50 -17.99
N ALA A 37 -0.31 6.19 -17.03
CA ALA A 37 -0.34 6.86 -15.76
C ALA A 37 -0.19 8.35 -16.11
N ASP A 38 -1.21 9.14 -15.81
CA ASP A 38 -1.14 10.59 -15.92
C ASP A 38 0.18 11.03 -15.27
N THR A 39 1.10 11.51 -16.09
CA THR A 39 2.28 12.23 -15.62
C THR A 39 1.77 13.36 -14.72
N PRO A 40 2.40 13.69 -13.58
CA PRO A 40 1.90 14.72 -12.68
C PRO A 40 1.88 16.07 -13.42
N GLY A 41 0.73 16.37 -14.03
CA GLY A 41 0.36 17.70 -14.45
C GLY A 41 0.13 18.53 -13.21
N GLN A 42 0.35 19.84 -13.30
CA GLN A 42 -0.04 20.78 -12.26
C GLN A 42 -1.48 20.48 -11.83
N CYS A 43 -1.69 20.23 -10.55
CA CYS A 43 -3.03 20.00 -10.02
C CYS A 43 -3.94 21.17 -10.39
N THR A 44 -5.13 20.86 -10.88
CA THR A 44 -6.16 21.86 -11.18
C THR A 44 -7.30 21.69 -10.18
N PHE A 45 -7.86 22.81 -9.72
CA PHE A 45 -8.95 22.84 -8.74
C PHE A 45 -10.20 23.49 -9.36
N PRO A 46 -11.34 22.78 -9.47
CA PRO A 46 -11.53 21.36 -9.14
C PRO A 46 -10.76 20.42 -10.09
N GLY A 47 -10.42 19.24 -9.59
CA GLY A 47 -9.79 18.16 -10.34
C GLY A 47 -10.80 17.20 -10.96
N LYS A 48 -10.30 16.19 -11.69
CA LYS A 48 -11.14 15.09 -12.20
C LYS A 48 -11.25 13.99 -11.14
N PRO A 49 -12.40 13.30 -11.03
CA PRO A 49 -12.49 12.09 -10.22
C PRO A 49 -11.51 11.02 -10.70
N TYR A 50 -10.78 10.41 -9.79
CA TYR A 50 -9.90 9.28 -10.10
C TYR A 50 -10.68 7.96 -9.96
N GLU A 51 -11.05 7.34 -11.08
CA GLU A 51 -11.89 6.13 -11.10
C GLU A 51 -11.20 4.89 -10.53
N GLY A 52 -9.87 4.79 -10.70
CA GLY A 52 -9.07 3.65 -10.25
C GLY A 52 -8.87 3.61 -8.73
N ARG A 53 -8.26 2.53 -8.24
CA ARG A 53 -7.70 2.47 -6.88
C ARG A 53 -6.21 2.85 -6.94
N PRO A 54 -5.74 3.89 -6.25
CA PRO A 54 -4.31 4.26 -6.26
C PRO A 54 -3.44 3.15 -5.69
N TRP A 55 -2.19 3.07 -6.14
CA TRP A 55 -1.27 1.98 -5.76
C TRP A 55 -1.10 1.87 -4.23
N ALA A 56 -1.08 3.02 -3.53
CA ALA A 56 -0.97 3.07 -2.08
C ALA A 56 -2.15 2.38 -1.38
N LEU A 57 -3.33 2.34 -2.01
CA LEU A 57 -4.50 1.61 -1.50
C LEU A 57 -4.60 0.19 -2.06
N GLN A 58 -4.01 -0.11 -3.22
CA GLN A 58 -4.01 -1.46 -3.80
C GLN A 58 -3.23 -2.47 -2.95
N ARG A 59 -2.21 -2.00 -2.24
CA ARG A 59 -1.41 -2.83 -1.32
C ARG A 59 -2.10 -3.11 0.01
N VAL A 60 -3.23 -2.47 0.28
CA VAL A 60 -3.97 -2.62 1.54
C VAL A 60 -5.22 -3.46 1.31
N LEU A 61 -5.39 -4.50 2.12
CA LEU A 61 -6.64 -5.24 2.19
C LEU A 61 -7.67 -4.41 2.98
N LEU A 62 -8.25 -3.39 2.34
CA LEU A 62 -9.16 -2.43 2.99
C LEU A 62 -10.33 -3.12 3.70
N ASP A 63 -10.89 -4.19 3.13
CA ASP A 63 -11.98 -4.95 3.76
C ASP A 63 -11.52 -5.65 5.05
N GLU A 64 -10.27 -6.14 5.11
CA GLU A 64 -9.72 -6.72 6.34
C GLU A 64 -9.36 -5.64 7.35
N LEU A 65 -8.82 -4.51 6.88
CA LEU A 65 -8.50 -3.35 7.72
C LEU A 65 -9.74 -2.80 8.43
N TRP A 66 -10.82 -2.55 7.67
CA TRP A 66 -12.04 -1.92 8.20
C TRP A 66 -12.93 -2.87 9.02
N LYS A 67 -12.70 -4.19 8.95
CA LYS A 67 -13.27 -5.12 9.95
C LYS A 67 -12.68 -4.89 11.34
N GLN A 68 -11.46 -4.36 11.43
CA GLN A 68 -10.79 -4.09 12.70
C GLN A 68 -11.16 -2.72 13.26
N SER A 69 -11.16 -1.68 12.41
CA SER A 69 -11.50 -0.31 12.79
C SER A 69 -11.68 0.56 11.54
N THR A 70 -12.55 1.57 11.62
CA THR A 70 -12.68 2.64 10.61
C THR A 70 -12.23 4.01 11.14
N GLY A 71 -11.75 4.07 12.39
CA GLY A 71 -11.37 5.31 13.06
C GLY A 71 -12.54 6.07 13.69
N GLU A 72 -13.70 5.43 13.84
CA GLU A 72 -14.87 6.02 14.49
C GLU A 72 -14.52 6.55 15.90
N GLY A 73 -14.99 7.76 16.21
CA GLY A 73 -14.76 8.41 17.50
C GLY A 73 -13.39 9.06 17.66
N VAL A 74 -12.45 8.85 16.72
CA VAL A 74 -11.10 9.42 16.78
C VAL A 74 -11.04 10.78 16.07
N ARG A 75 -10.41 11.76 16.72
CA ARG A 75 -10.21 13.12 16.21
C ARG A 75 -8.77 13.30 15.74
N VAL A 76 -8.59 13.61 14.46
CA VAL A 76 -7.28 13.85 13.83
C VAL A 76 -7.16 15.32 13.45
N ALA A 77 -6.24 16.04 14.08
CA ALA A 77 -5.92 17.39 13.69
C ALA A 77 -4.97 17.39 12.48
N VAL A 78 -5.35 18.13 11.44
CA VAL A 78 -4.54 18.34 10.25
C VAL A 78 -4.02 19.77 10.30
N ILE A 79 -2.75 19.94 10.68
CA ILE A 79 -2.06 21.22 10.67
C ILE A 79 -1.41 21.39 9.30
N ASP A 80 -1.96 22.28 8.47
CA ASP A 80 -1.60 22.38 7.05
C ASP A 80 -2.04 23.74 6.42
N THR A 81 -2.34 23.78 5.12
CA THR A 81 -2.83 24.94 4.36
C THR A 81 -4.34 25.16 4.46
N GLY A 82 -5.01 24.42 5.35
CA GLY A 82 -6.46 24.37 5.47
C GLY A 82 -7.05 23.13 4.79
N VAL A 83 -8.36 22.94 4.89
CA VAL A 83 -9.07 21.79 4.29
C VAL A 83 -10.36 22.27 3.64
N ASP A 84 -10.59 21.99 2.35
CA ASP A 84 -11.86 22.31 1.72
C ASP A 84 -12.98 21.38 2.23
N ALA A 85 -13.69 21.83 3.25
CA ALA A 85 -14.83 21.11 3.84
C ALA A 85 -16.04 21.00 2.90
N ARG A 86 -15.99 21.57 1.68
CA ARG A 86 -17.05 21.38 0.67
C ARG A 86 -16.76 20.19 -0.24
N HIS A 87 -15.55 19.63 -0.20
CA HIS A 87 -15.22 18.46 -1.00
C HIS A 87 -16.17 17.31 -0.67
N PRO A 88 -16.81 16.65 -1.66
CA PRO A 88 -17.83 15.63 -1.40
C PRO A 88 -17.39 14.47 -0.50
N GLN A 89 -16.11 14.07 -0.57
CA GLN A 89 -15.55 13.02 0.29
C GLN A 89 -15.09 13.52 1.67
N LEU A 90 -15.07 14.83 1.94
CA LEU A 90 -14.56 15.37 3.22
C LEU A 90 -15.61 16.15 4.02
N ARG A 91 -16.70 16.59 3.40
CA ARG A 91 -17.71 17.44 4.06
C ARG A 91 -18.29 16.85 5.35
N ASP A 92 -18.38 15.53 5.42
CA ASP A 92 -18.91 14.78 6.56
C ASP A 92 -17.79 14.25 7.47
N ALA A 93 -16.53 14.47 7.09
CA ALA A 93 -15.34 14.13 7.88
C ALA A 93 -14.81 15.34 8.66
N VAL A 94 -15.02 16.56 8.18
CA VAL A 94 -14.41 17.77 8.72
C VAL A 94 -15.28 18.40 9.82
N ASP A 95 -14.72 18.52 11.02
CA ASP A 95 -15.28 19.31 12.13
C ASP A 95 -14.94 20.79 11.96
N ALA A 96 -15.80 21.50 11.24
CA ALA A 96 -15.66 22.93 11.00
C ALA A 96 -15.78 23.79 12.27
N GLY A 97 -16.33 23.25 13.37
CA GLY A 97 -16.52 23.96 14.64
C GLY A 97 -15.25 24.02 15.48
N SER A 98 -14.45 22.96 15.43
CA SER A 98 -13.13 22.89 16.09
C SER A 98 -11.98 23.41 15.21
N GLY A 99 -12.23 23.70 13.94
CA GLY A 99 -11.23 24.20 13.01
C GLY A 99 -10.70 25.61 13.34
N ARG A 100 -9.49 25.93 12.85
CA ARG A 100 -8.84 27.23 13.09
C ARG A 100 -7.94 27.64 11.95
N ASN A 101 -7.89 28.95 11.68
CA ASN A 101 -6.90 29.58 10.82
C ASN A 101 -5.98 30.47 11.66
N LEU A 102 -4.68 30.20 11.58
CA LEU A 102 -3.61 30.86 12.32
C LEU A 102 -2.75 31.78 11.45
N LEU A 103 -3.03 31.87 10.14
CA LEU A 103 -2.37 32.85 9.27
C LEU A 103 -2.74 34.28 9.68
N PRO A 104 -1.81 35.25 9.66
CA PRO A 104 -2.13 36.66 9.84
C PRO A 104 -3.19 37.19 8.85
N LYS A 105 -3.92 38.25 9.23
CA LYS A 105 -5.05 38.77 8.41
C LYS A 105 -4.62 39.71 7.29
N ASP A 106 -3.41 40.22 7.40
CA ASP A 106 -2.76 41.24 6.60
C ASP A 106 -1.58 40.65 5.80
N LEU A 107 -1.62 39.35 5.51
CA LEU A 107 -0.66 38.72 4.62
C LEU A 107 -0.75 39.27 3.20
N GLU A 108 0.42 39.43 2.60
CA GLU A 108 0.61 39.90 1.22
C GLU A 108 1.49 38.89 0.47
N ASP A 109 1.27 38.77 -0.85
CA ASP A 109 2.14 38.01 -1.74
C ASP A 109 3.47 38.75 -1.97
N GLU A 110 4.39 38.14 -2.71
CA GLU A 110 5.68 38.75 -3.06
C GLU A 110 5.55 40.10 -3.81
N ASN A 111 4.37 40.38 -4.37
CA ASN A 111 4.07 41.61 -5.11
C ASN A 111 3.31 42.65 -4.27
N GLY A 112 3.06 42.39 -2.97
CA GLY A 112 2.32 43.28 -2.08
C GLY A 112 0.79 43.20 -2.24
N ASN A 113 0.26 42.18 -2.92
CA ASN A 113 -1.17 41.97 -3.02
C ASN A 113 -1.67 41.17 -1.82
N LYS A 114 -2.81 41.59 -1.25
CA LYS A 114 -3.44 40.87 -0.15
C LYS A 114 -3.75 39.41 -0.53
N LEU A 115 -3.26 38.47 0.27
CA LEU A 115 -3.50 37.04 0.09
C LEU A 115 -4.90 36.61 0.56
N GLU A 116 -5.53 35.72 -0.20
CA GLU A 116 -6.75 35.03 0.23
C GLU A 116 -6.38 33.91 1.22
N ARG A 117 -6.39 34.23 2.52
CA ARG A 117 -6.10 33.25 3.58
C ARG A 117 -7.25 32.30 3.89
N GLY A 118 -8.44 32.47 3.30
CA GLY A 118 -9.60 31.63 3.60
C GLY A 118 -10.33 31.96 4.92
N LYS A 119 -11.18 31.04 5.39
CA LYS A 119 -12.05 31.22 6.57
C LYS A 119 -11.30 31.07 7.89
N GLU A 120 -11.78 31.72 8.95
CA GLU A 120 -11.18 31.67 10.29
C GLU A 120 -11.17 30.28 10.94
N ASN A 121 -11.96 29.35 10.44
CA ASN A 121 -12.04 27.98 10.92
C ASN A 121 -11.21 26.99 10.09
N GLY A 122 -10.32 27.46 9.21
CA GLY A 122 -9.44 26.61 8.40
C GLY A 122 -10.15 25.75 7.35
N THR A 123 -11.46 25.98 7.11
CA THR A 123 -12.26 25.18 6.16
C THR A 123 -12.17 25.62 4.70
N THR A 124 -11.20 26.48 4.40
CA THR A 124 -10.84 26.88 3.04
C THR A 124 -9.40 26.49 2.82
N ASP A 125 -9.11 25.92 1.67
CA ASP A 125 -7.75 25.58 1.25
C ASP A 125 -7.52 26.14 -0.14
N THR A 126 -6.75 27.22 -0.22
CA THR A 126 -6.41 27.90 -1.47
C THR A 126 -5.18 27.29 -2.16
N VAL A 127 -4.41 26.49 -1.42
CA VAL A 127 -3.19 25.80 -1.91
C VAL A 127 -3.50 24.37 -2.34
N GLY A 128 -4.45 23.72 -1.68
CA GLY A 128 -4.90 22.35 -1.94
C GLY A 128 -4.10 21.26 -1.24
N HIS A 129 -3.01 21.60 -0.55
CA HIS A 129 -2.14 20.63 0.11
C HIS A 129 -2.86 19.98 1.30
N GLY A 130 -3.43 20.76 2.22
CA GLY A 130 -4.13 20.23 3.38
C GLY A 130 -5.40 19.43 3.02
N THR A 131 -6.07 19.76 1.92
CA THR A 131 -7.18 18.96 1.38
C THR A 131 -6.71 17.58 0.90
N LYS A 132 -5.53 17.47 0.29
CA LYS A 132 -4.92 16.18 -0.06
C LYS A 132 -4.56 15.39 1.19
N VAL A 133 -3.96 16.05 2.18
CA VAL A 133 -3.57 15.43 3.47
C VAL A 133 -4.79 14.87 4.20
N ALA A 134 -5.84 15.67 4.37
CA ALA A 134 -7.10 15.24 4.98
C ALA A 134 -7.77 14.10 4.19
N GLY A 135 -7.66 14.12 2.86
CA GLY A 135 -8.14 13.06 1.98
C GLY A 135 -7.53 11.70 2.26
N ILE A 136 -6.20 11.64 2.42
CA ILE A 136 -5.47 10.41 2.73
C ILE A 136 -5.94 9.81 4.06
N ILE A 137 -6.25 10.67 5.03
CA ILE A 137 -6.72 10.23 6.34
C ILE A 137 -8.17 9.75 6.27
N ALA A 138 -9.09 10.59 5.82
CA ALA A 138 -10.50 10.46 6.15
C ALA A 138 -11.47 10.65 4.97
N ALA A 139 -11.00 10.65 3.71
CA ALA A 139 -11.92 10.72 2.57
C ALA A 139 -12.95 9.58 2.62
N ARG A 140 -14.23 9.93 2.63
CA ARG A 140 -15.34 8.97 2.63
C ARG A 140 -15.46 8.27 1.28
N PRO A 141 -15.94 7.02 1.22
CA PRO A 141 -16.28 6.37 -0.05
C PRO A 141 -17.25 7.22 -0.88
N ALA A 142 -17.01 7.32 -2.18
CA ALA A 142 -17.87 8.05 -3.10
C ALA A 142 -18.03 7.32 -4.44
N LYS A 143 -19.16 7.57 -5.13
CA LYS A 143 -19.41 7.01 -6.46
C LYS A 143 -18.48 7.64 -7.51
N GLY A 144 -18.00 6.83 -8.45
CA GLY A 144 -17.15 7.30 -9.54
C GLY A 144 -15.68 7.51 -9.18
N THR A 145 -15.25 7.05 -8.00
CA THR A 145 -13.83 7.04 -7.62
C THR A 145 -13.47 5.78 -6.85
N GLY A 146 -12.25 5.27 -7.05
CA GLY A 146 -11.68 4.21 -6.23
C GLY A 146 -10.81 4.72 -5.08
N PHE A 147 -10.68 6.03 -4.91
CA PHE A 147 -9.96 6.68 -3.81
C PHE A 147 -10.83 6.80 -2.55
N VAL A 148 -10.21 6.53 -1.40
CA VAL A 148 -10.81 6.60 -0.07
C VAL A 148 -9.68 6.79 0.95
N GLY A 149 -9.97 7.46 2.07
CA GLY A 149 -9.02 7.58 3.18
C GLY A 149 -8.92 6.27 3.96
N LEU A 150 -7.82 6.06 4.67
CA LEU A 150 -7.62 4.83 5.45
C LEU A 150 -8.52 4.75 6.69
N ALA A 151 -8.82 5.89 7.33
CA ALA A 151 -9.69 6.02 8.49
C ALA A 151 -10.99 6.77 8.13
N PRO A 152 -11.89 6.14 7.34
CA PRO A 152 -13.04 6.81 6.75
C PRO A 152 -14.14 7.16 7.76
N ASP A 153 -14.02 6.88 9.06
CA ASP A 153 -14.94 7.38 10.08
C ASP A 153 -14.26 8.31 11.10
N ALA A 154 -12.96 8.56 10.94
CA ALA A 154 -12.26 9.57 11.73
C ALA A 154 -12.78 10.99 11.44
N THR A 155 -12.69 11.85 12.44
CA THR A 155 -13.05 13.27 12.35
C THR A 155 -11.81 14.13 12.14
N ILE A 156 -11.81 14.98 11.13
CA ILE A 156 -10.72 15.91 10.83
C ILE A 156 -10.97 17.26 11.51
N ILE A 157 -9.99 17.72 12.30
CA ILE A 157 -9.95 19.11 12.80
C ILE A 157 -9.03 19.91 11.87
N PRO A 158 -9.56 20.83 11.04
CA PRO A 158 -8.75 21.55 10.06
C PRO A 158 -8.05 22.74 10.72
N ILE A 159 -6.71 22.73 10.75
CA ILE A 159 -5.91 23.81 11.31
C ILE A 159 -5.02 24.38 10.21
N GLN A 160 -5.40 25.54 9.68
CA GLN A 160 -4.62 26.27 8.69
C GLN A 160 -3.52 27.05 9.38
N GLN A 161 -2.27 26.69 9.11
CA GLN A 161 -1.08 27.27 9.72
C GLN A 161 -0.04 27.73 8.68
N ASN A 162 -0.16 27.29 7.42
CA ASN A 162 0.73 27.70 6.33
C ASN A 162 -0.04 28.08 5.06
N ASP A 163 0.64 28.69 4.09
CA ASP A 163 0.13 29.06 2.77
C ASP A 163 1.13 28.72 1.66
N ALA A 164 0.88 29.18 0.43
CA ALA A 164 1.73 28.89 -0.73
C ALA A 164 3.10 29.60 -0.63
N GLU A 165 3.16 30.69 0.11
CA GLU A 165 4.31 31.56 0.30
C GLU A 165 5.17 31.13 1.50
N GLY A 166 4.68 30.19 2.32
CA GLY A 166 5.45 29.65 3.45
C GLY A 166 5.42 30.54 4.69
N HIS A 167 4.37 31.34 4.90
CA HIS A 167 4.27 32.27 6.03
C HIS A 167 4.08 31.59 7.40
N GLY A 168 4.00 30.26 7.44
CA GLY A 168 4.01 29.49 8.68
C GLY A 168 5.32 29.65 9.46
N THR A 169 5.21 29.95 10.75
CA THR A 169 6.35 30.08 11.67
C THR A 169 6.32 29.01 12.77
N ALA A 170 7.46 28.75 13.42
CA ALA A 170 7.52 27.87 14.58
C ALA A 170 6.54 28.28 15.70
N ALA A 171 6.35 29.59 15.92
CA ALA A 171 5.38 30.12 16.88
C ALA A 171 3.93 29.79 16.50
N THR A 172 3.56 29.96 15.22
CA THR A 172 2.22 29.61 14.75
C THR A 172 1.98 28.09 14.74
N LEU A 173 3.02 27.29 14.49
CA LEU A 173 2.95 25.83 14.60
C LEU A 173 2.77 25.38 16.06
N ALA A 174 3.48 26.00 17.00
CA ALA A 174 3.28 25.76 18.43
C ALA A 174 1.82 26.09 18.86
N ALA A 175 1.27 27.20 18.38
CA ALA A 175 -0.12 27.57 18.61
C ALA A 175 -1.12 26.58 17.96
N ALA A 176 -0.80 26.05 16.77
CA ALA A 176 -1.59 25.03 16.10
C ALA A 176 -1.67 23.73 16.90
N ILE A 177 -0.53 23.26 17.43
CA ILE A 177 -0.46 22.08 18.29
C ILE A 177 -1.27 22.31 19.58
N ALA A 178 -1.09 23.47 20.22
CA ALA A 178 -1.85 23.82 21.41
C ALA A 178 -3.37 23.87 21.16
N HIS A 179 -3.79 24.39 20.00
CA HIS A 179 -5.19 24.40 19.58
C HIS A 179 -5.72 22.97 19.35
N ALA A 180 -4.97 22.12 18.64
CA ALA A 180 -5.35 20.72 18.41
C ALA A 180 -5.57 19.96 19.74
N VAL A 181 -4.67 20.16 20.70
CA VAL A 181 -4.77 19.58 22.04
C VAL A 181 -5.99 20.12 22.80
N ALA A 182 -6.27 21.42 22.71
CA ALA A 182 -7.45 22.03 23.34
C ALA A 182 -8.77 21.47 22.75
N GLU A 183 -8.77 21.21 21.44
CA GLU A 183 -9.86 20.57 20.71
C GLU A 183 -9.85 19.04 20.82
N LYS A 184 -9.08 18.48 21.75
CA LYS A 184 -9.06 17.04 22.07
C LYS A 184 -8.75 16.17 20.85
N ALA A 185 -7.78 16.57 20.04
CA ALA A 185 -7.23 15.69 19.01
C ALA A 185 -6.54 14.49 19.68
N ASP A 186 -6.82 13.29 19.17
CA ASP A 186 -6.13 12.05 19.55
C ASP A 186 -4.84 11.87 18.74
N VAL A 187 -4.87 12.33 17.50
CA VAL A 187 -3.73 12.30 16.57
C VAL A 187 -3.54 13.69 15.96
N ILE A 188 -2.29 14.15 15.87
CA ILE A 188 -1.91 15.37 15.16
C ILE A 188 -1.03 14.98 13.98
N ASN A 189 -1.45 15.35 12.77
CA ASN A 189 -0.64 15.26 11.57
C ASN A 189 -0.03 16.64 11.25
N ILE A 190 1.29 16.68 11.08
CA ILE A 190 2.05 17.86 10.65
C ILE A 190 2.79 17.51 9.36
N SER A 191 2.39 18.13 8.25
CA SER A 191 2.93 17.80 6.92
C SER A 191 3.95 18.82 6.41
N GLN A 192 4.50 19.63 7.32
CA GLN A 192 5.45 20.71 7.06
C GLN A 192 6.67 20.54 7.96
N ASP A 193 7.77 21.14 7.52
CA ASP A 193 8.92 21.40 8.35
C ASP A 193 9.08 22.91 8.61
N THR A 194 9.86 23.24 9.65
CA THR A 194 10.27 24.62 9.88
C THR A 194 11.44 24.95 8.94
N ALA A 195 11.33 26.06 8.23
CA ALA A 195 12.40 26.57 7.37
C ALA A 195 13.76 26.59 8.09
N ASP A 196 14.82 26.31 7.33
CA ASP A 196 16.23 26.38 7.71
C ASP A 196 16.74 25.39 8.78
N ALA A 197 15.94 24.41 9.23
CA ALA A 197 16.36 23.36 10.18
C ALA A 197 17.10 23.90 11.42
N VAL A 198 16.81 25.14 11.81
CA VAL A 198 17.47 25.81 12.93
C VAL A 198 16.95 25.18 14.23
N GLU A 199 17.86 25.05 15.20
CA GLU A 199 17.71 24.52 16.56
C GLU A 199 16.31 24.69 17.20
N PRO A 200 15.92 23.78 18.12
CA PRO A 200 14.60 23.74 18.74
C PRO A 200 14.06 25.10 19.18
N ASP A 201 13.06 25.62 18.46
CA ASP A 201 12.24 26.72 18.99
C ASP A 201 11.65 26.24 20.33
N PRO A 202 11.98 26.89 21.47
CA PRO A 202 11.58 26.39 22.79
C PRO A 202 10.06 26.32 22.96
N ALA A 203 9.31 27.21 22.31
CA ALA A 203 7.86 27.21 22.38
C ALA A 203 7.28 26.05 21.57
N LEU A 204 7.85 25.75 20.39
CA LEU A 204 7.45 24.60 19.60
C LEU A 204 7.73 23.29 20.34
N LYS A 205 8.92 23.14 20.93
CA LYS A 205 9.24 21.95 21.73
C LYS A 205 8.27 21.82 22.91
N GLN A 206 7.99 22.91 23.63
CA GLN A 206 7.05 22.88 24.75
C GLN A 206 5.63 22.47 24.32
N ALA A 207 5.17 22.92 23.14
CA ALA A 207 3.88 22.53 22.60
C ALA A 207 3.82 21.03 22.27
N ILE A 208 4.90 20.48 21.68
CA ILE A 208 5.05 19.04 21.44
C ILE A 208 5.04 18.27 22.76
N ASP A 209 5.88 18.64 23.72
CA ASP A 209 5.95 17.96 25.03
C ASP A 209 4.58 17.99 25.73
N ALA A 210 3.82 19.08 25.61
CA ALA A 210 2.47 19.21 26.18
C ALA A 210 1.42 18.35 25.47
N ALA A 211 1.55 18.12 24.16
CA ALA A 211 0.70 17.20 23.41
C ALA A 211 0.98 15.75 23.81
N LEU A 212 2.26 15.36 23.86
CA LEU A 212 2.69 14.02 24.25
C LEU A 212 2.28 13.69 25.70
N ALA A 213 2.39 14.65 26.62
CA ALA A 213 1.96 14.49 28.01
C ALA A 213 0.43 14.34 28.20
N ARG A 214 -0.34 14.49 27.12
CA ARG A 214 -1.79 14.26 27.07
C ARG A 214 -2.16 13.05 26.19
N ASP A 215 -1.19 12.18 25.93
CA ASP A 215 -1.34 10.97 25.12
C ASP A 215 -1.83 11.22 23.69
N VAL A 216 -1.47 12.38 23.12
CA VAL A 216 -1.73 12.70 21.72
C VAL A 216 -0.61 12.15 20.84
N VAL A 217 -0.95 11.33 19.85
CA VAL A 217 0.02 10.83 18.86
C VAL A 217 0.39 11.95 17.90
N VAL A 218 1.66 12.35 17.86
CA VAL A 218 2.14 13.38 16.92
C VAL A 218 2.92 12.73 15.78
N VAL A 219 2.43 12.87 14.56
CA VAL A 219 3.02 12.34 13.33
C VAL A 219 3.48 13.50 12.45
N ALA A 220 4.74 13.46 12.01
CA ALA A 220 5.32 14.53 11.20
C ALA A 220 6.10 14.02 9.99
N SER A 221 6.04 14.75 8.87
CA SER A 221 6.81 14.46 7.66
C SER A 221 8.31 14.64 7.89
N ALA A 222 9.14 13.73 7.36
CA ALA A 222 10.59 13.81 7.53
C ALA A 222 11.26 14.96 6.74
N GLY A 223 10.62 15.47 5.68
CA GLY A 223 11.17 16.51 4.80
C GLY A 223 11.53 15.95 3.40
N ASN A 224 11.69 16.85 2.42
CA ASN A 224 11.85 16.49 1.00
C ASN A 224 13.19 16.91 0.37
N ASP A 225 14.16 17.36 1.19
CA ASP A 225 15.50 17.80 0.76
C ASP A 225 16.53 16.66 0.63
N GLY A 226 16.09 15.40 0.65
CA GLY A 226 16.95 14.23 0.81
C GLY A 226 17.75 13.81 -0.42
N LEU A 227 17.65 14.50 -1.55
CA LEU A 227 18.33 14.10 -2.80
C LEU A 227 19.85 14.02 -2.64
N GLY A 228 20.45 14.84 -1.77
CA GLY A 228 21.88 14.82 -1.48
C GLY A 228 22.34 13.61 -0.64
N GLY A 229 21.41 12.89 -0.01
CA GLY A 229 21.72 11.79 0.91
C GLY A 229 22.34 12.23 2.25
N ASP A 230 22.34 13.54 2.51
CA ASP A 230 22.84 14.14 3.74
C ASP A 230 21.87 13.89 4.90
N ASP A 231 22.40 13.58 6.08
CA ASP A 231 21.62 13.50 7.30
C ASP A 231 21.40 14.91 7.86
N LYS A 232 20.22 15.47 7.56
CA LYS A 232 19.74 16.76 8.03
C LYS A 232 18.52 16.52 8.92
N LYS A 233 18.58 17.01 10.17
CA LYS A 233 17.43 17.01 11.06
C LYS A 233 16.39 17.98 10.54
N THR A 234 15.13 17.56 10.65
CA THR A 234 13.96 18.35 10.27
C THR A 234 13.04 18.47 11.47
N TYR A 235 12.59 19.67 11.82
CA TYR A 235 11.65 19.90 12.92
C TYR A 235 10.25 20.21 12.37
N PRO A 236 9.17 19.69 12.99
CA PRO A 236 9.14 19.03 14.30
C PRO A 236 9.47 17.53 14.30
N ALA A 237 9.68 16.89 13.15
CA ALA A 237 9.89 15.44 13.05
C ALA A 237 11.05 14.90 13.91
N SER A 238 12.08 15.70 14.15
CA SER A 238 13.24 15.31 14.96
C SER A 238 13.05 15.49 16.47
N TYR A 239 11.90 15.97 16.93
CA TYR A 239 11.63 16.05 18.36
C TYR A 239 11.38 14.66 18.97
N PRO A 240 11.97 14.35 20.15
CA PRO A 240 11.67 13.10 20.84
C PRO A 240 10.17 12.92 21.07
N GLY A 241 9.67 11.71 20.83
CA GLY A 241 8.25 11.36 20.94
C GLY A 241 7.42 11.67 19.68
N VAL A 242 7.91 12.49 18.74
CA VAL A 242 7.25 12.66 17.43
C VAL A 242 7.59 11.48 16.52
N LEU A 243 6.58 10.90 15.89
CA LEU A 243 6.78 9.87 14.87
C LEU A 243 7.12 10.53 13.53
N ALA A 244 8.42 10.58 13.21
CA ALA A 244 8.92 11.03 11.91
C ALA A 244 8.66 10.00 10.81
N VAL A 245 8.03 10.44 9.72
CA VAL A 245 7.63 9.58 8.60
C VAL A 245 8.41 9.93 7.33
N ALA A 246 9.23 8.99 6.88
CA ALA A 246 9.87 9.02 5.56
C ALA A 246 8.91 8.56 4.46
N SER A 247 9.25 8.91 3.21
CA SER A 247 8.47 8.54 2.04
C SER A 247 9.07 7.32 1.36
N SER A 248 8.23 6.34 1.03
CA SER A 248 8.58 5.20 0.21
C SER A 248 7.89 5.25 -1.16
N ASP A 249 8.52 4.61 -2.13
CA ASP A 249 7.90 4.29 -3.41
C ASP A 249 7.12 2.96 -3.34
N ARG A 250 6.63 2.51 -4.49
CA ARG A 250 5.87 1.26 -4.64
C ARG A 250 6.67 -0.01 -4.36
N ASN A 251 8.00 0.08 -4.31
CA ASN A 251 8.90 -1.05 -4.06
C ASN A 251 9.36 -1.13 -2.60
N ASN A 252 8.75 -0.33 -1.71
CA ASN A 252 9.19 -0.11 -0.32
C ASN A 252 10.59 0.51 -0.20
N GLU A 253 11.11 1.11 -1.27
CA GLU A 253 12.38 1.81 -1.22
C GLU A 253 12.15 3.26 -0.80
N ARG A 254 13.12 3.84 -0.08
CA ARG A 254 13.11 5.26 0.24
C ARG A 254 13.00 6.08 -1.05
N ALA A 255 12.01 6.95 -1.13
CA ALA A 255 11.89 7.91 -2.22
C ALA A 255 13.13 8.82 -2.25
N PRO A 256 13.75 9.10 -3.42
CA PRO A 256 15.00 9.86 -3.49
C PRO A 256 14.97 11.21 -2.77
N PHE A 257 13.82 11.90 -2.79
CA PHE A 257 13.62 13.19 -2.12
C PHE A 257 13.45 13.07 -0.60
N SER A 258 13.07 11.90 -0.05
CA SER A 258 12.73 11.77 1.37
C SER A 258 13.95 12.07 2.24
N GLN A 259 13.87 12.98 3.20
CA GLN A 259 14.98 13.21 4.13
C GLN A 259 15.36 11.91 4.88
N SER A 260 16.66 11.69 5.08
CA SER A 260 17.19 10.59 5.89
C SER A 260 17.78 11.09 7.21
N GLY A 261 17.86 10.20 8.18
CA GLY A 261 18.59 10.44 9.42
C GLY A 261 18.11 9.56 10.56
N ASP A 262 18.88 9.58 11.65
CA ASP A 262 18.60 8.83 12.88
C ASP A 262 17.35 9.29 13.62
N PHE A 263 16.57 10.23 13.09
CA PHE A 263 15.26 10.62 13.62
C PHE A 263 14.09 9.91 12.92
N VAL A 264 14.29 9.33 11.73
CA VAL A 264 13.23 8.65 10.96
C VAL A 264 12.68 7.44 11.72
N GLY A 265 11.41 7.47 12.11
CA GLY A 265 10.79 6.39 12.88
C GLY A 265 10.25 5.27 12.00
N ILE A 266 9.63 5.61 10.88
CA ILE A 266 8.94 4.70 9.96
C ILE A 266 8.86 5.33 8.56
N ALA A 267 8.52 4.54 7.54
CA ALA A 267 8.17 5.03 6.22
C ALA A 267 6.72 4.70 5.83
N ALA A 268 6.18 5.43 4.87
CA ALA A 268 4.89 5.13 4.26
C ALA A 268 4.87 5.58 2.78
N PRO A 269 3.90 5.12 1.96
CA PRO A 269 3.71 5.61 0.61
C PRO A 269 3.76 7.15 0.52
N GLY A 270 4.59 7.68 -0.37
CA GLY A 270 4.67 9.13 -0.60
C GLY A 270 5.03 9.53 -2.04
N VAL A 271 5.09 8.55 -2.95
CA VAL A 271 5.31 8.75 -4.39
C VAL A 271 4.00 8.50 -5.14
N ASP A 272 3.67 9.33 -6.12
CA ASP A 272 2.45 9.24 -6.94
C ASP A 272 1.18 9.07 -6.09
N MET A 273 1.08 9.87 -5.02
CA MET A 273 -0.02 9.83 -4.07
C MET A 273 -1.23 10.57 -4.64
N ILE A 274 -2.25 9.81 -5.02
CA ILE A 274 -3.55 10.35 -5.41
C ILE A 274 -4.32 10.75 -4.14
N SER A 275 -4.86 11.97 -4.10
CA SER A 275 -5.77 12.39 -3.04
C SER A 275 -6.74 13.48 -3.50
N THR A 276 -7.69 13.85 -2.63
CA THR A 276 -8.70 14.89 -2.85
C THR A 276 -8.09 16.27 -3.03
N VAL A 277 -8.74 17.12 -3.82
CA VAL A 277 -8.32 18.51 -4.04
C VAL A 277 -9.49 19.50 -3.87
N PRO A 278 -9.23 20.80 -3.62
CA PRO A 278 -10.29 21.80 -3.45
C PRO A 278 -11.28 21.83 -4.61
N GLY A 279 -12.56 22.05 -4.31
CA GLY A 279 -13.65 22.11 -5.28
C GLY A 279 -14.17 20.75 -5.77
N GLY A 280 -13.46 19.65 -5.50
CA GLY A 280 -13.85 18.30 -5.95
C GLY A 280 -12.78 17.62 -6.79
N GLY A 281 -12.79 16.29 -6.80
CA GLY A 281 -11.91 15.46 -7.63
C GLY A 281 -10.58 15.16 -6.96
N HIS A 282 -9.61 14.71 -7.76
CA HIS A 282 -8.33 14.19 -7.26
C HIS A 282 -7.14 14.68 -8.08
N CYS A 283 -5.96 14.62 -7.47
CA CYS A 283 -4.69 14.86 -8.13
C CYS A 283 -3.60 13.97 -7.53
N ALA A 284 -2.57 13.65 -8.32
CA ALA A 284 -1.35 12.98 -7.87
C ALA A 284 -0.33 14.00 -7.36
N ASP A 285 0.38 13.66 -6.29
CA ASP A 285 1.47 14.47 -5.78
C ASP A 285 2.53 13.61 -5.07
N ASN A 286 3.69 14.19 -4.76
CA ASN A 286 4.82 13.50 -4.15
C ASN A 286 5.31 14.25 -2.91
N GLY A 287 5.65 13.53 -1.85
CA GLY A 287 6.23 14.13 -0.65
C GLY A 287 6.03 13.31 0.62
N THR A 288 6.96 13.48 1.56
CA THR A 288 6.82 12.98 2.94
C THR A 288 5.58 13.54 3.63
N SER A 289 5.12 14.71 3.20
CA SER A 289 3.85 15.36 3.57
C SER A 289 2.60 14.52 3.28
N PHE A 290 2.68 13.54 2.38
CA PHE A 290 1.61 12.57 2.08
C PHE A 290 1.83 11.21 2.75
N SER A 291 3.07 10.90 3.16
CA SER A 291 3.39 9.72 3.97
C SER A 291 2.95 9.90 5.42
N ALA A 292 3.16 11.09 5.99
CA ALA A 292 2.71 11.43 7.34
C ALA A 292 1.20 11.19 7.56
N PRO A 293 0.27 11.70 6.72
CA PRO A 293 -1.16 11.45 6.90
C PRO A 293 -1.54 9.99 6.70
N TYR A 294 -0.80 9.25 5.88
CA TYR A 294 -1.00 7.81 5.72
C TYR A 294 -0.76 7.09 7.05
N VAL A 295 0.32 7.42 7.76
CA VAL A 295 0.62 6.89 9.10
C VAL A 295 -0.34 7.42 10.16
N ALA A 296 -0.69 8.72 10.12
CA ALA A 296 -1.64 9.32 11.05
C ALA A 296 -3.03 8.66 10.97
N ALA A 297 -3.44 8.26 9.76
CA ALA A 297 -4.69 7.52 9.57
C ALA A 297 -4.63 6.14 10.24
N ILE A 298 -3.52 5.41 10.10
CA ILE A 298 -3.35 4.09 10.75
C ILE A 298 -3.26 4.25 12.27
N ALA A 299 -2.59 5.30 12.77
CA ALA A 299 -2.61 5.64 14.19
C ALA A 299 -4.04 5.88 14.69
N ALA A 300 -4.88 6.57 13.90
CA ALA A 300 -6.29 6.78 14.22
C ALA A 300 -7.09 5.45 14.21
N LEU A 301 -6.80 4.54 13.28
CA LEU A 301 -7.41 3.21 13.27
C LEU A 301 -7.06 2.41 14.53
N VAL A 302 -5.77 2.39 14.91
CA VAL A 302 -5.29 1.73 16.13
C VAL A 302 -5.93 2.35 17.37
N LYS A 303 -5.96 3.69 17.48
CA LYS A 303 -6.62 4.39 18.61
C LYS A 303 -8.12 4.10 18.69
N GLY A 304 -8.79 3.96 17.54
CA GLY A 304 -10.22 3.60 17.49
C GLY A 304 -10.49 2.17 17.97
N LYS A 305 -9.57 1.23 17.69
CA LYS A 305 -9.65 -0.15 18.18
C LYS A 305 -9.24 -0.27 19.65
N HIS A 306 -8.21 0.46 20.05
CA HIS A 306 -7.59 0.44 21.37
C HIS A 306 -7.58 1.84 22.00
N PRO A 307 -8.74 2.32 22.48
CA PRO A 307 -8.85 3.67 23.04
C PRO A 307 -8.03 3.87 24.31
N ASP A 308 -7.67 2.79 25.01
CA ASP A 308 -6.88 2.76 26.24
C ASP A 308 -5.36 2.77 26.02
N TRP A 309 -4.87 2.59 24.79
CA TRP A 309 -3.44 2.64 24.50
C TRP A 309 -2.89 4.06 24.54
N GLU A 310 -1.71 4.20 25.12
CA GLU A 310 -0.95 5.45 25.20
C GLU A 310 -0.29 5.77 23.85
N GLN A 311 0.11 7.03 23.63
CA GLN A 311 0.69 7.46 22.35
C GLN A 311 1.98 6.70 22.00
N GLU A 312 2.81 6.39 22.99
CA GLU A 312 4.05 5.63 22.83
C GLU A 312 3.76 4.19 22.38
N GLU A 313 2.69 3.59 22.88
CA GLU A 313 2.30 2.22 22.58
C GLU A 313 1.77 2.11 21.14
N ILE A 314 1.01 3.12 20.69
CA ILE A 314 0.55 3.20 19.30
C ILE A 314 1.75 3.37 18.36
N ILE A 315 2.68 4.28 18.66
CA ILE A 315 3.88 4.50 17.83
C ILE A 315 4.70 3.21 17.74
N ALA A 316 4.94 2.55 18.87
CA ALA A 316 5.71 1.32 18.91
C ALA A 316 4.99 0.18 18.16
N GLN A 317 3.66 0.09 18.22
CA GLN A 317 2.88 -0.89 17.45
C GLN A 317 3.06 -0.69 15.93
N LEU A 318 2.96 0.54 15.45
CA LEU A 318 3.17 0.86 14.04
C LEU A 318 4.58 0.47 13.58
N GLN A 319 5.59 0.75 14.40
CA GLN A 319 6.99 0.41 14.13
C GLN A 319 7.29 -1.10 14.26
N GLN A 320 6.61 -1.80 15.17
CA GLN A 320 6.80 -3.23 15.40
C GLN A 320 6.23 -4.07 14.26
N THR A 321 5.13 -3.62 13.67
CA THR A 321 4.40 -4.36 12.63
C THR A 321 4.79 -3.97 11.20
N ALA A 322 5.53 -2.87 11.02
CA ALA A 322 6.05 -2.42 9.73
C ALA A 322 6.78 -3.50 8.91
N GLU A 323 6.70 -3.38 7.58
CA GLU A 323 7.44 -4.16 6.60
C GLU A 323 8.91 -3.74 6.58
N ARG A 324 9.76 -4.60 7.14
CA ARG A 324 11.18 -4.33 7.35
C ARG A 324 12.07 -4.72 6.17
N SER A 325 12.93 -3.79 5.75
CA SER A 325 14.06 -4.03 4.85
C SER A 325 15.27 -4.66 5.57
N VAL A 326 15.43 -4.34 6.87
CA VAL A 326 16.50 -4.82 7.75
C VAL A 326 15.94 -5.29 9.09
N ALA A 327 16.66 -6.13 9.82
CA ALA A 327 16.20 -6.69 11.10
C ALA A 327 15.85 -5.62 12.16
N GLY A 328 16.63 -4.55 12.18
CA GLY A 328 16.51 -3.44 13.11
C GLY A 328 15.88 -2.21 12.47
N ARG A 329 16.36 -1.05 12.92
CA ARG A 329 16.01 0.26 12.39
C ARG A 329 17.13 0.77 11.49
N ASP A 330 16.80 1.43 10.39
CA ASP A 330 17.76 2.18 9.58
C ASP A 330 17.38 3.67 9.48
N ARG A 331 18.29 4.48 8.92
CA ARG A 331 18.11 5.93 8.76
C ARG A 331 17.27 6.34 7.53
N LEU A 332 16.83 5.38 6.73
CA LEU A 332 16.17 5.61 5.43
C LEU A 332 14.65 5.41 5.54
N VAL A 333 14.24 4.26 6.03
CA VAL A 333 12.83 3.86 6.21
C VAL A 333 12.49 3.59 7.68
N GLY A 334 13.39 3.87 8.61
CA GLY A 334 13.16 3.68 10.03
C GLY A 334 13.01 2.20 10.36
N TRP A 335 11.90 1.84 11.02
CA TRP A 335 11.54 0.45 11.30
C TRP A 335 10.86 -0.27 10.13
N GLY A 336 10.78 0.35 8.95
CA GLY A 336 10.16 -0.23 7.75
C GLY A 336 9.00 0.61 7.20
N VAL A 337 8.40 0.11 6.12
CA VAL A 337 7.18 0.71 5.57
C VAL A 337 5.97 0.24 6.36
N VAL A 338 5.11 1.15 6.80
CA VAL A 338 3.94 0.82 7.64
C VAL A 338 3.02 -0.20 6.98
N ASP A 339 2.57 -1.20 7.75
CA ASP A 339 1.58 -2.19 7.32
C ASP A 339 0.26 -1.95 8.08
N PRO A 340 -0.77 -1.40 7.43
CA PRO A 340 -2.04 -1.09 8.09
C PRO A 340 -2.74 -2.33 8.69
N VAL A 341 -2.68 -3.47 8.00
CA VAL A 341 -3.43 -4.67 8.42
C VAL A 341 -2.74 -5.31 9.62
N ARG A 342 -1.41 -5.47 9.56
CA ARG A 342 -0.64 -6.05 10.67
C ARG A 342 -0.69 -5.16 11.91
N ALA A 343 -0.68 -3.85 11.76
CA ALA A 343 -0.84 -2.91 12.89
C ALA A 343 -2.12 -3.14 13.70
N LEU A 344 -3.20 -3.60 13.07
CA LEU A 344 -4.50 -3.87 13.69
C LEU A 344 -4.82 -5.36 13.88
N THR A 345 -3.89 -6.27 13.59
CA THR A 345 -4.11 -7.73 13.75
C THR A 345 -3.03 -8.45 14.54
N GLU A 346 -1.84 -7.85 14.67
CA GLU A 346 -0.77 -8.29 15.59
C GLU A 346 -0.78 -7.43 16.86
N ASP A 347 -1.96 -7.26 17.47
CA ASP A 347 -2.25 -6.26 18.50
C ASP A 347 -2.81 -6.85 19.81
N ASP A 348 -2.40 -8.08 20.13
CA ASP A 348 -2.83 -8.80 21.35
C ASP A 348 -2.48 -8.07 22.66
N ALA A 349 -1.40 -7.30 22.66
CA ALA A 349 -0.96 -6.49 23.79
C ALA A 349 -0.14 -5.28 23.30
N PRO A 350 -0.19 -4.14 24.03
CA PRO A 350 0.63 -2.99 23.69
C PRO A 350 2.11 -3.30 23.86
N VAL A 351 2.92 -2.80 22.92
CA VAL A 351 4.38 -2.77 23.02
C VAL A 351 4.80 -1.32 23.28
N ARG A 352 5.81 -1.10 24.12
CA ARG A 352 6.32 0.26 24.41
C ARG A 352 7.50 0.67 23.57
N GLU A 353 8.16 -0.31 22.97
CA GLU A 353 9.26 -0.09 22.04
C GLU A 353 9.28 -1.22 21.01
N PRO A 354 9.56 -0.91 19.73
CA PRO A 354 9.77 -1.92 18.72
C PRO A 354 11.05 -2.70 19.01
N ARG A 355 10.97 -4.02 18.86
CA ARG A 355 12.13 -4.91 19.01
C ARG A 355 12.69 -5.25 17.64
N ALA A 356 14.02 -5.31 17.53
CA ALA A 356 14.66 -5.88 16.36
C ALA A 356 14.22 -7.34 16.23
N ARG A 357 13.83 -7.75 15.01
CA ARG A 357 13.59 -9.18 14.75
C ARG A 357 14.96 -9.82 14.57
N GLU A 358 15.50 -10.45 15.61
CA GLU A 358 16.67 -11.30 15.47
C GLU A 358 16.32 -12.47 14.55
N GLY A 359 16.89 -12.43 13.35
CA GLY A 359 16.62 -13.39 12.30
C GLY A 359 15.34 -13.06 11.55
N LEU A 360 15.44 -13.07 10.22
CA LEU A 360 14.39 -13.73 9.44
C LEU A 360 14.11 -15.02 10.19
N THR A 361 12.91 -15.17 10.77
CA THR A 361 12.39 -16.51 11.09
C THR A 361 12.82 -17.37 9.92
N ARG A 362 13.54 -18.47 10.17
CA ARG A 362 13.72 -19.51 9.15
C ARG A 362 12.34 -19.69 8.56
N ALA A 363 12.10 -19.12 7.38
CA ALA A 363 10.87 -19.36 6.69
C ALA A 363 10.93 -20.87 6.51
N GLU A 364 10.05 -21.57 7.21
CA GLU A 364 9.83 -22.96 6.88
C GLU A 364 9.49 -22.91 5.40
N ALA A 365 10.34 -23.56 4.57
CA ALA A 365 10.20 -23.48 3.14
C ALA A 365 8.73 -23.79 2.84
N PRO A 366 8.05 -22.97 2.03
CA PRO A 366 6.64 -23.20 1.75
C PRO A 366 6.51 -24.67 1.35
N THR A 367 5.66 -25.42 2.06
CA THR A 367 5.39 -26.79 1.68
C THR A 367 4.97 -26.72 0.22
N PRO A 368 5.75 -27.29 -0.73
CA PRO A 368 5.38 -27.19 -2.13
C PRO A 368 3.96 -27.72 -2.24
N ALA A 369 3.07 -26.96 -2.89
CA ALA A 369 1.77 -27.51 -3.23
C ALA A 369 2.03 -28.86 -3.91
N GLU A 370 1.40 -29.93 -3.41
CA GLU A 370 1.47 -31.21 -4.11
C GLU A 370 0.95 -30.97 -5.51
N LEU A 371 1.87 -30.96 -6.47
CA LEU A 371 1.52 -30.99 -7.88
C LEU A 371 0.79 -32.31 -8.06
N HIS A 372 -0.54 -32.24 -8.15
CA HIS A 372 -1.34 -33.30 -8.73
C HIS A 372 -0.95 -33.38 -10.21
N LEU A 373 0.21 -33.98 -10.48
CA LEU A 373 0.58 -34.44 -11.79
C LEU A 373 -0.53 -35.41 -12.19
N GLY A 374 -1.25 -35.07 -13.26
CA GLY A 374 -2.23 -35.98 -13.82
C GLY A 374 -1.60 -37.36 -14.06
N GLU A 375 -2.44 -38.38 -14.08
CA GLU A 375 -2.05 -39.78 -14.27
C GLU A 375 -0.91 -39.95 -15.29
N THR A 376 0.17 -40.59 -14.86
CA THR A 376 1.34 -40.85 -15.71
C THR A 376 0.96 -41.77 -16.88
N PRO A 377 1.72 -41.76 -18.00
CA PRO A 377 1.48 -42.70 -19.10
C PRO A 377 1.48 -44.17 -18.65
N GLU A 378 2.25 -44.50 -17.63
CA GLU A 378 2.39 -45.84 -17.09
C GLU A 378 1.16 -46.24 -16.25
N GLU A 379 0.67 -45.36 -15.38
CA GLU A 379 -0.60 -45.55 -14.64
C GLU A 379 -1.79 -45.66 -15.60
N ARG A 380 -1.82 -44.83 -16.65
CA ARG A 380 -2.85 -44.90 -17.70
C ARG A 380 -2.83 -46.24 -18.43
N ASN A 381 -1.64 -46.78 -18.71
CA ASN A 381 -1.50 -48.09 -19.35
C ASN A 381 -1.97 -49.22 -18.42
N VAL A 382 -1.66 -49.14 -17.13
CA VAL A 382 -2.14 -50.12 -16.13
C VAL A 382 -3.67 -50.07 -16.00
N ARG A 383 -4.27 -48.88 -15.96
CA ARG A 383 -5.73 -48.73 -15.91
C ARG A 383 -6.40 -49.29 -17.17
N LEU A 384 -5.88 -48.97 -18.36
CA LEU A 384 -6.39 -49.51 -19.62
C LEU A 384 -6.24 -51.04 -19.70
N ALA A 385 -5.10 -51.58 -19.28
CA ALA A 385 -4.89 -53.03 -19.22
C ALA A 385 -5.88 -53.70 -18.27
N THR A 386 -6.16 -53.08 -17.12
CA THR A 386 -7.15 -53.56 -16.16
C THR A 386 -8.55 -53.58 -16.76
N TYR A 387 -8.96 -52.54 -17.50
CA TYR A 387 -10.25 -52.52 -18.19
C TYR A 387 -10.36 -53.58 -19.28
N VAL A 388 -9.29 -53.82 -20.03
CA VAL A 388 -9.25 -54.88 -21.05
C VAL A 388 -9.37 -56.26 -20.40
N LEU A 389 -8.67 -56.50 -19.29
CA LEU A 389 -8.73 -57.77 -18.57
C LEU A 389 -10.10 -58.02 -17.94
N VAL A 390 -10.64 -57.04 -17.22
CA VAL A 390 -11.95 -57.15 -16.57
C VAL A 390 -13.07 -57.24 -17.60
N GLY A 391 -13.07 -56.35 -18.60
CA GLY A 391 -14.05 -56.36 -19.68
C GLY A 391 -14.00 -57.64 -20.51
N GLY A 392 -12.80 -58.12 -20.85
CA GLY A 392 -12.60 -59.40 -21.52
C GLY A 392 -13.10 -60.58 -20.70
N GLY A 393 -12.81 -60.59 -19.39
CA GLY A 393 -13.30 -61.63 -18.47
C GLY A 393 -14.83 -61.66 -18.39
N VAL A 394 -15.47 -60.50 -18.26
CA VAL A 394 -16.95 -60.38 -18.25
C VAL A 394 -17.55 -60.84 -19.57
N LEU A 395 -16.95 -60.48 -20.71
CA LEU A 395 -17.43 -60.90 -22.02
C LEU A 395 -17.34 -62.42 -22.19
N VAL A 396 -16.21 -63.03 -21.84
CA VAL A 396 -16.02 -64.48 -21.91
C VAL A 396 -16.99 -65.21 -20.98
N ALA A 397 -17.17 -64.72 -19.75
CA ALA A 397 -18.13 -65.29 -18.80
C ALA A 397 -19.57 -65.19 -19.33
N SER A 398 -19.93 -64.07 -19.96
CA SER A 398 -21.26 -63.85 -20.55
C SER A 398 -21.52 -64.77 -21.75
N ILE A 399 -20.54 -64.92 -22.65
CA ILE A 399 -20.65 -65.83 -23.81
C ILE A 399 -20.73 -67.28 -23.33
N SER A 400 -19.86 -67.68 -22.39
CA SER A 400 -19.81 -69.04 -21.87
C SER A 400 -21.08 -69.39 -21.09
N GLY A 401 -21.52 -68.50 -20.20
CA GLY A 401 -22.77 -68.65 -19.45
C GLY A 401 -23.99 -68.68 -20.37
N GLY A 402 -24.03 -67.80 -21.38
CA GLY A 402 -25.06 -67.81 -22.42
C GLY A 402 -25.10 -69.12 -23.21
N ALA A 403 -23.94 -69.64 -23.63
CA ALA A 403 -23.85 -70.91 -24.35
C ALA A 403 -24.30 -72.10 -23.50
N VAL A 404 -23.95 -72.14 -22.21
CA VAL A 404 -24.40 -73.17 -21.27
C VAL A 404 -25.91 -73.08 -21.05
N ALA A 405 -26.45 -71.88 -20.82
CA ALA A 405 -27.88 -71.66 -20.66
C ALA A 405 -28.66 -72.08 -21.92
N LEU A 406 -28.15 -71.75 -23.11
CA LEU A 406 -28.76 -72.13 -24.38
C LEU A 406 -28.74 -73.65 -24.60
N ARG A 407 -27.64 -74.32 -24.27
CA ARG A 407 -27.50 -75.79 -24.32
C ARG A 407 -28.49 -76.46 -23.37
N ASP A 408 -28.60 -75.95 -22.14
CA ASP A 408 -29.47 -76.53 -21.12
C ASP A 408 -30.96 -76.31 -21.45
N TRP A 409 -31.31 -75.13 -21.98
CA TRP A 409 -32.63 -74.86 -22.53
C TRP A 409 -32.99 -75.81 -23.68
N ARG A 410 -32.08 -76.03 -24.64
CA ARG A 410 -32.29 -76.99 -25.75
C ARG A 410 -32.46 -78.43 -25.25
N ARG A 411 -31.70 -78.86 -24.23
CA ARG A 411 -31.88 -80.18 -23.60
C ARG A 411 -33.25 -80.33 -22.96
N ARG A 412 -33.71 -79.32 -22.20
CA ARG A 412 -35.03 -79.34 -21.56
C ARG A 412 -36.17 -79.29 -22.58
N ALA A 413 -36.01 -78.53 -23.67
CA ALA A 413 -36.97 -78.50 -24.77
C ALA A 413 -37.04 -79.84 -25.52
N GLY A 414 -35.89 -80.50 -25.76
CA GLY A 414 -35.85 -81.85 -26.34
C GLY A 414 -36.49 -82.92 -25.45
N ASN A 415 -36.28 -82.85 -24.13
CA ASN A 415 -36.92 -83.79 -23.18
C ASN A 415 -38.43 -83.58 -23.06
N ARG A 416 -38.93 -82.33 -23.20
CA ARG A 416 -40.37 -82.04 -23.25
C ARG A 416 -41.05 -82.52 -24.53
N ALA A 417 -40.33 -82.51 -25.66
CA ALA A 417 -40.82 -83.08 -26.91
C ALA A 417 -40.87 -84.62 -26.86
N ALA A 418 -39.97 -85.26 -26.09
CA ALA A 418 -39.98 -86.71 -25.88
C ALA A 418 -41.06 -87.18 -24.89
N SER A 419 -41.44 -86.35 -23.91
CA SER A 419 -42.48 -86.68 -22.91
C SER A 419 -43.91 -86.31 -23.33
N GLY A 420 -44.11 -85.77 -24.54
CA GLY A 420 -45.42 -85.42 -25.10
C GLY A 420 -45.90 -86.38 -26.20
N ALA A 421 -45.25 -87.52 -26.36
CA ALA A 421 -45.58 -88.57 -27.34
C ALA A 421 -46.15 -89.85 -26.70
N GLU A 422 -46.44 -89.83 -25.40
CA GLU A 422 -47.20 -90.86 -24.69
C GLU A 422 -48.38 -90.19 -23.98
N ASP A 423 -49.39 -89.81 -24.76
CA ASP A 423 -50.80 -89.75 -24.37
C ASP A 423 -51.66 -90.03 -25.62
#